data_AF-A0A5D3CR61-F1
#
_entry.id   AF-A0A5D3CR61-F1
#
_cell.length_a   1.000
_cell.length_b   1.000
_cell.length_c   1.000
_cell.angle_alpha   90.00
_cell.angle_beta   90.00
_cell.angle_gamma   90.00
#
_symmetry.space_group_name_H-M   'P 1'
#
loop_
_entity.id
_entity.type
_entity.pdbx_description
1 polymer ?
#
loop_
_entity_poly.entity_id
_entity_poly.type
_entity_poly.pdbx_seq_one_letter_code
_entity_poly.pdbx_strand_id
1 'polypeptide(L)'
;MEVARSKEGIFVSQRKYNLDLLTETRMLGYHPANTPIESDCKLGNSYDQVPVDKEQYQNLGGSHEKHMETVNRILRYLKTTPGKGLLFRKTDRKTIEAYTDSY
;
A
#
# COMPACT_ATOMS: atom_id res chain seq x y z
N MET A 1 -11.80 4.86 -6.99
CA MET A 1 -10.80 5.68 -7.71
C MET A 1 -11.38 7.06 -7.96
N GLU A 2 -10.61 8.13 -7.73
CA GLU A 2 -11.04 9.52 -7.94
C GLU A 2 -10.19 10.14 -9.05
N VAL A 3 -10.79 10.97 -9.91
CA VAL A 3 -10.12 11.59 -11.05
C VAL A 3 -10.49 13.06 -11.16
N ALA A 4 -9.50 13.94 -11.21
CA ALA A 4 -9.65 15.37 -11.47
C ALA A 4 -8.90 15.77 -12.76
N ARG A 5 -9.44 16.72 -13.50
CA ARG A 5 -8.83 17.22 -14.76
C ARG A 5 -8.57 18.71 -14.65
N SER A 6 -7.39 19.15 -15.08
CA SER A 6 -6.99 20.55 -15.11
C SER A 6 -6.25 20.90 -16.41
N LYS A 7 -5.85 22.16 -16.57
CA LYS A 7 -4.98 22.59 -17.69
C LYS A 7 -3.61 21.90 -17.65
N GLU A 8 -3.16 21.50 -16.47
CA GLU A 8 -1.85 20.88 -16.24
C GLU A 8 -1.85 19.38 -16.53
N GLY A 9 -3.00 18.71 -16.45
CA GLY A 9 -3.09 17.27 -16.65
C GLY A 9 -4.28 16.60 -15.97
N ILE A 10 -4.16 15.29 -15.77
CA ILE A 10 -5.11 14.44 -15.05
C ILE A 10 -4.50 14.03 -13.71
N PHE A 11 -5.22 14.26 -12.63
CA PHE A 11 -4.84 13.81 -11.30
C PHE A 11 -5.73 12.64 -10.88
N VAL A 12 -5.10 11.53 -10.49
CA VAL A 12 -5.77 10.31 -10.02
C VAL A 12 -5.44 10.11 -8.55
N SER A 13 -6.45 9.94 -7.71
CA SER A 13 -6.27 9.71 -6.27
C SER A 13 -7.11 8.56 -5.74
N GLN A 14 -6.73 8.12 -4.54
CA GLN A 14 -7.46 7.16 -3.73
C GLN A 14 -7.76 7.76 -2.35
N ARG A 15 -8.02 9.08 -2.27
CA ARG A 15 -8.19 9.77 -1.00
C ARG A 15 -9.37 9.22 -0.22
N LYS A 16 -10.53 9.07 -0.87
CA LYS A 16 -11.72 8.45 -0.27
C LYS A 16 -11.44 7.05 0.26
N TYR A 17 -10.81 6.19 -0.55
CA TYR A 17 -10.48 4.82 -0.13
C TYR A 17 -9.56 4.81 1.10
N ASN A 18 -8.51 5.63 1.12
CA ASN A 18 -7.63 5.75 2.27
C ASN A 18 -8.37 6.25 3.52
N LEU A 19 -9.25 7.24 3.38
CA LEU A 19 -10.02 7.78 4.52
C LEU A 19 -11.03 6.77 5.05
N ASP A 20 -11.74 6.07 4.17
CA ASP A 20 -12.71 5.05 4.54
C ASP A 20 -12.00 3.89 5.27
N LEU A 21 -10.87 3.41 4.73
CA LEU A 21 -10.05 2.36 5.34
C LEU A 21 -9.52 2.76 6.73
N LEU A 22 -9.01 3.98 6.89
CA LEU A 22 -8.53 4.48 8.19
C LEU A 22 -9.66 4.67 9.21
N THR A 23 -10.86 4.98 8.73
CA THR A 23 -12.05 5.10 9.57
C THR A 23 -12.53 3.73 10.04
N GLU A 24 -12.64 2.77 9.13
CA GLU A 24 -13.05 1.39 9.42
C GLU A 24 -12.08 0.70 10.40
N THR A 25 -10.78 0.89 10.20
CA THR A 25 -9.72 0.35 11.07
C THR A 25 -9.51 1.15 12.36
N ARG A 26 -10.24 2.27 12.55
CA ARG A 26 -10.10 3.21 13.69
C ARG A 26 -8.67 3.75 13.87
N MET A 27 -7.93 3.91 12.76
CA MET A 27 -6.52 4.30 12.75
C MET A 27 -6.28 5.82 12.76
N LEU A 28 -7.33 6.63 12.67
CA LEU A 28 -7.23 8.10 12.68
C LEU A 28 -6.58 8.64 13.97
N GLY A 29 -6.77 7.97 15.11
CA GLY A 29 -6.22 8.37 16.41
C GLY A 29 -4.76 7.97 16.66
N TYR A 30 -4.18 7.11 15.82
CA TYR A 30 -2.84 6.54 16.05
C TYR A 30 -1.72 7.46 15.56
N HIS A 31 -0.53 7.32 16.16
CA HIS A 31 0.65 8.09 15.74
C HIS A 31 1.06 7.78 14.30
N PRO A 32 1.36 8.79 13.47
CA PRO A 32 1.82 8.58 12.10
C PRO A 32 3.15 7.82 12.05
N ALA A 33 3.36 7.07 10.96
CA ALA A 33 4.62 6.39 10.68
C ALA A 33 5.28 7.03 9.46
N ASN A 34 6.60 7.19 9.49
CA ASN A 34 7.36 7.83 8.40
C ASN A 34 7.70 6.87 7.26
N THR A 35 7.77 5.56 7.54
CA THR A 35 8.03 4.52 6.54
C THR A 35 6.93 3.47 6.56
N PRO A 36 6.47 3.00 5.38
CA PRO A 36 5.40 2.01 5.29
C PRO A 36 5.83 0.62 5.76
N ILE A 37 7.11 0.27 5.60
CA ILE A 37 7.70 -1.01 6.00
C ILE A 37 8.93 -0.73 6.87
N GLU A 38 9.19 -1.60 7.83
CA GLU A 38 10.41 -1.58 8.64
C GLU A 38 11.52 -2.35 7.91
N SER A 39 12.68 -1.71 7.75
CA SER A 39 13.81 -2.24 6.97
C SER A 39 14.52 -3.43 7.63
N ASP A 40 14.31 -3.63 8.94
CA ASP A 40 15.13 -4.51 9.77
C ASP A 40 14.49 -5.88 10.04
N CYS A 41 13.56 -6.33 9.19
CA CYS A 41 13.20 -7.74 9.15
C CYS A 41 14.45 -8.55 8.78
N LYS A 42 15.19 -9.03 9.80
CA LYS A 42 16.27 -10.00 9.63
C LYS A 42 15.69 -11.21 8.89
N LEU A 43 15.86 -11.23 7.58
CA LEU A 43 15.75 -12.44 6.78
C LEU A 43 16.80 -13.38 7.39
N GLY A 44 16.34 -14.38 8.13
CA GLY A 44 17.23 -15.39 8.68
C GLY A 44 18.09 -15.93 7.55
N ASN A 45 19.40 -15.85 7.70
CA ASN A 45 20.35 -16.50 6.81
C ASN A 45 20.11 -18.01 6.86
N SER A 46 19.33 -18.56 5.94
CA SER A 46 19.25 -20.01 5.74
C SER A 46 20.23 -20.41 4.65
N TYR A 47 21.51 -20.52 5.03
CA TYR A 47 22.50 -21.20 4.19
C TYR A 47 22.28 -22.73 4.15
N ASP A 48 21.31 -23.25 4.90
CA ASP A 48 20.90 -24.65 4.89
C ASP A 48 19.46 -24.78 4.36
N GLN A 49 19.27 -24.59 3.04
CA GLN A 49 17.98 -24.82 2.40
C GLN A 49 17.79 -26.32 2.15
N VAL A 50 17.02 -26.97 3.03
CA VAL A 50 16.19 -28.12 2.66
C VAL A 50 15.12 -27.61 1.69
N PRO A 51 14.76 -28.34 0.61
CA PRO A 51 13.72 -27.90 -0.33
C PRO A 51 12.44 -27.57 0.44
N VAL A 52 12.04 -26.29 0.40
CA VAL A 52 10.85 -25.81 1.12
C VAL A 52 9.62 -26.42 0.47
N ASP A 53 8.97 -27.33 1.21
CA ASP A 53 7.71 -27.96 0.82
C ASP A 53 6.62 -26.89 0.62
N LYS A 54 5.75 -27.10 -0.36
CA LYS A 54 4.68 -26.18 -0.78
C LYS A 54 3.73 -25.83 0.37
N GLU A 55 3.67 -26.69 1.40
CA GLU A 55 2.88 -26.49 2.61
C GLU A 55 3.45 -25.42 3.58
N GLN A 56 4.72 -25.01 3.45
CA GLN A 56 5.28 -23.94 4.31
C GLN A 56 4.79 -22.54 3.94
N TYR A 57 4.36 -22.32 2.68
CA TYR A 57 3.61 -21.10 2.33
C TYR A 57 2.19 -21.09 2.92
N GLN A 58 1.61 -22.27 3.18
CA GLN A 58 0.32 -22.38 3.87
C GLN A 58 0.46 -22.23 5.38
N ASN A 59 1.64 -22.52 5.93
CA ASN A 59 1.98 -22.23 7.33
C ASN A 59 2.53 -20.80 7.53
N LEU A 60 1.97 -19.83 6.79
CA LEU A 60 2.01 -18.40 7.08
C LEU A 60 1.25 -18.04 8.39
N GLY A 61 1.11 -18.99 9.32
CA GLY A 61 0.69 -18.78 10.70
C GLY A 61 1.84 -18.31 11.60
N GLY A 62 3.05 -18.16 11.06
CA GLY A 62 4.22 -17.63 11.73
C GLY A 62 4.14 -16.12 11.98
N SER A 63 3.41 -15.74 13.01
CA SER A 63 3.30 -14.40 13.61
C SER A 63 2.22 -13.47 13.02
N HIS A 64 0.96 -13.83 13.26
CA HIS A 64 -0.20 -12.93 13.17
C HIS A 64 0.09 -11.54 13.78
N GLU A 65 0.89 -11.49 14.84
CA GLU A 65 1.31 -10.25 15.51
C GLU A 65 2.26 -9.38 14.68
N LYS A 66 3.35 -9.94 14.10
CA LYS A 66 4.27 -9.19 13.22
C LYS A 66 3.59 -8.73 11.93
N HIS A 67 2.70 -9.56 11.39
CA HIS A 67 1.91 -9.18 10.22
C HIS A 67 0.97 -8.00 10.56
N MET A 68 0.25 -8.08 11.69
CA MET A 68 -0.61 -7.00 12.14
C MET A 68 0.16 -5.72 12.48
N GLU A 69 1.36 -5.81 13.04
CA GLU A 69 2.23 -4.65 13.25
C GLU A 69 2.63 -3.97 11.94
N THR A 70 2.97 -4.77 10.92
CA THR A 70 3.28 -4.28 9.57
C THR A 70 2.07 -3.57 8.95
N VAL A 71 0.88 -4.18 9.06
CA VAL A 71 -0.39 -3.58 8.60
C VAL A 71 -0.65 -2.26 9.33
N ASN A 72 -0.49 -2.23 10.66
CA ASN A 72 -0.67 -1.02 11.45
C ASN A 72 0.30 0.08 11.04
N ARG A 73 1.55 -0.25 10.72
CA ARG A 73 2.55 0.71 10.24
C ARG A 73 2.19 1.27 8.87
N ILE A 74 1.73 0.43 7.94
CA ILE A 74 1.25 0.85 6.62
C ILE A 74 0.07 1.82 6.78
N LEU A 75 -0.92 1.48 7.61
CA LEU A 75 -2.08 2.36 7.88
C LEU A 75 -1.65 3.70 8.50
N ARG A 76 -0.72 3.68 9.47
CA ARG A 76 -0.16 4.90 10.06
C ARG A 76 0.62 5.75 9.05
N TYR A 77 1.26 5.13 8.06
CA TYR A 77 1.91 5.83 6.97
C TYR A 77 0.89 6.48 6.03
N LEU A 78 -0.15 5.75 5.62
CA LEU A 78 -1.22 6.28 4.75
C LEU A 78 -1.90 7.52 5.33
N LYS A 79 -2.03 7.60 6.66
CA LYS A 79 -2.53 8.79 7.38
C LYS A 79 -1.70 10.05 7.11
N THR A 80 -0.40 9.95 6.85
CA THR A 80 0.46 11.12 6.61
C THR A 80 0.22 11.75 5.24
N THR A 81 -0.44 11.04 4.31
CA THR A 81 -0.53 11.46 2.91
C THR A 81 -1.87 11.17 2.24
N PRO A 82 -3.02 11.52 2.83
CA PRO A 82 -4.33 11.17 2.28
C PRO A 82 -4.61 11.85 0.93
N GLY A 83 -3.93 12.97 0.63
CA GLY A 83 -4.08 13.72 -0.62
C GLY A 83 -3.06 13.38 -1.72
N LYS A 84 -2.18 12.38 -1.50
CA LYS A 84 -1.23 11.99 -2.56
C LYS A 84 -1.95 11.18 -3.64
N GLY A 85 -1.54 11.41 -4.88
CA GLY A 85 -2.09 10.78 -6.07
C GLY A 85 -1.10 10.86 -7.22
N LEU A 86 -1.48 10.31 -8.36
CA LEU A 86 -0.69 10.31 -9.58
C LEU A 86 -1.12 11.48 -10.47
N LEU A 87 -0.19 12.39 -10.80
CA LEU A 87 -0.41 13.46 -11.76
C LEU A 87 0.16 13.06 -13.13
N PHE A 88 -0.72 12.85 -14.09
CA PHE A 88 -0.38 12.66 -15.50
C PHE A 88 -0.40 14.01 -16.20
N ARG A 89 0.78 14.59 -16.42
CA ARG A 89 0.92 15.90 -17.05
C ARG A 89 0.41 15.87 -18.49
N LYS A 90 -0.26 16.95 -18.90
CA LYS A 90 -0.69 17.12 -20.28
C LYS A 90 0.53 17.17 -21.20
N THR A 91 0.58 16.25 -22.17
CA THR A 91 1.57 16.21 -23.25
C THR A 91 0.87 16.36 -24.61
N ASP A 92 1.61 16.72 -25.66
CA ASP A 92 1.06 16.84 -27.01
C ASP A 92 0.63 15.49 -27.62
N ARG A 93 1.18 14.39 -27.09
CA ARG A 93 0.75 13.01 -27.36
C ARG A 93 -0.53 12.71 -26.56
N LYS A 94 -1.62 12.39 -27.26
CA LYS A 94 -3.02 12.42 -26.77
C LYS A 94 -3.61 11.11 -26.25
N THR A 95 -2.83 10.04 -26.07
CA THR A 95 -3.41 8.74 -25.69
C THR A 95 -3.03 8.36 -24.27
N ILE A 96 -4.03 8.31 -23.39
CA ILE A 96 -3.95 7.71 -22.06
C ILE A 96 -4.78 6.43 -22.12
N GLU A 97 -4.13 5.28 -21.96
CA GLU A 97 -4.77 3.98 -21.86
C GLU A 97 -4.79 3.57 -20.38
N ALA A 98 -5.93 3.09 -19.91
CA ALA A 98 -6.11 2.59 -18.56
C ALA A 98 -6.69 1.18 -18.63
N TYR A 99 -6.07 0.23 -17.93
CA TYR A 99 -6.54 -1.13 -17.80
C TYR A 99 -7.12 -1.32 -16.40
N THR A 100 -8.30 -1.90 -16.33
CA THR A 100 -8.95 -2.29 -15.08
C THR A 100 -9.23 -3.79 -15.15
N ASP A 101 -8.75 -4.54 -14.17
CA ASP A 101 -9.15 -5.92 -13.94
C ASP A 101 -10.49 -5.94 -13.19
N SER A 102 -11.58 -5.79 -13.94
CA SER A 102 -12.93 -6.03 -13.40
C SER A 102 -13.23 -7.53 -13.44
N TYR A 103 -13.58 -8.11 -12.29
CA TYR A 103 -14.31 -9.39 -12.21
C TYR A 103 -15.80 -9.17 -12.47
#